data_AF-A0A0S4M4X9-F1
#
_entry.id   AF-A0A0S4M4X9-F1
#
_cell.length_a   1.000
_cell.length_b   1.000
_cell.length_c   1.000
_cell.angle_alpha   90.00
_cell.angle_beta   90.00
_cell.angle_gamma   90.00
#
_symmetry.space_group_name_H-M   'P 1'
#
loop_
_entity.id
_entity.type
_entity.pdbx_description
1 polymer ?
#
loop_
_entity_poly.entity_id
_entity_poly.type
_entity_poly.pdbx_seq_one_letter_code
_entity_poly.pdbx_strand_id
1 'polypeptide(L)'
;MFTAKNSAVIAMILGVVLLSGCLDDRVDDDVDDNYIGSITIDSADTYPIGLTRDMTNNLISTAVGKERKGDIWSAPYGSGEMDRKTIVDYPTSDRYPLSGSYFDDSGNYLYACSNPRLSTVAPSIVIFHREDSGSYKWINSTNFDDKAKHCHSVTRIQNYVFATNSVSGDSDPNLSTAVYYADTADLTSIAPMKGLITYREFGYTPEQLTGENLITDIKAEKHQIAGKPSFYTVDSRNSLIFKVLVTGSSTKVVNPISMNLPNGIPTAIAQYSDRIFIISQSDHNKNSKGTIYKVKFDDNSPPKTTVIATTPSKVQSLVIGSDYFGKTRNPVVFALNKEVNESGVFHIDEFTFEEKNPA
;
A
#
# COMPACT_ATOMS: atom_id res chain seq x y z
N MET A 1 12.01 93.32 -19.68
CA MET A 1 11.31 93.01 -20.94
C MET A 1 11.46 91.51 -21.16
N PHE A 2 10.33 90.79 -21.10
CA PHE A 2 9.99 89.50 -21.74
C PHE A 2 11.14 88.58 -22.21
N THR A 3 11.21 87.26 -21.97
CA THR A 3 10.34 86.22 -21.38
C THR A 3 11.16 84.93 -21.40
N ALA A 4 11.11 84.09 -20.36
CA ALA A 4 10.46 82.77 -20.31
C ALA A 4 11.00 81.73 -21.32
N LYS A 5 11.33 80.50 -20.94
CA LYS A 5 10.46 79.36 -20.54
C LYS A 5 11.41 78.16 -20.41
N ASN A 6 11.18 77.06 -19.69
CA ASN A 6 10.14 76.52 -18.83
C ASN A 6 10.82 75.34 -18.08
N SER A 7 10.70 75.27 -16.75
CA SER A 7 9.92 74.28 -15.99
C SER A 7 10.50 72.86 -16.00
N ALA A 8 11.14 72.38 -14.92
CA ALA A 8 10.55 71.95 -13.63
C ALA A 8 9.67 70.70 -13.80
N VAL A 9 9.71 69.66 -12.96
CA VAL A 9 9.52 69.67 -11.50
C VAL A 9 10.03 68.36 -10.90
N ILE A 10 10.76 68.48 -9.80
CA ILE A 10 11.01 67.45 -8.77
C ILE A 10 9.82 67.46 -7.81
N ALA A 11 9.30 66.30 -7.38
CA ALA A 11 8.82 66.15 -6.01
C ALA A 11 8.58 64.69 -5.60
N MET A 12 9.29 64.33 -4.53
CA MET A 12 9.19 63.19 -3.65
C MET A 12 7.97 63.35 -2.73
N ILE A 13 7.24 62.27 -2.41
CA ILE A 13 6.37 62.22 -1.21
C ILE A 13 6.56 60.87 -0.50
N LEU A 14 7.15 60.96 0.70
CA LEU A 14 7.03 60.00 1.80
C LEU A 14 5.60 60.06 2.36
N GLY A 15 5.01 58.91 2.66
CA GLY A 15 3.77 58.82 3.42
C GLY A 15 3.65 57.47 4.14
N VAL A 16 3.97 57.47 5.44
CA VAL A 16 3.55 56.45 6.40
C VAL A 16 2.45 57.08 7.25
N VAL A 17 1.31 56.40 7.42
CA VAL A 17 0.51 56.31 8.68
C VAL A 17 -0.63 55.28 8.51
N LEU A 18 -0.53 54.20 9.30
CA LEU A 18 -1.52 53.44 10.10
C LEU A 18 -2.77 52.75 9.48
N LEU A 19 -2.72 51.40 9.53
CA LEU A 19 -3.65 50.44 10.16
C LEU A 19 -5.19 50.66 10.05
N SER A 20 -5.81 49.86 9.19
CA SER A 20 -7.01 49.05 9.47
C SER A 20 -6.85 47.76 8.63
N GLY A 21 -6.71 46.57 9.21
CA GLY A 21 -7.80 45.89 9.89
C GLY A 21 -8.51 44.91 8.93
N CYS A 22 -7.78 43.91 8.43
CA CYS A 22 -8.33 42.60 8.06
C CYS A 22 -7.30 41.55 8.50
N LEU A 23 -7.47 41.08 9.72
CA LEU A 23 -7.17 39.71 10.10
C LEU A 23 -7.88 38.81 9.06
N ASP A 24 -7.13 38.23 8.14
CA ASP A 24 -7.53 36.95 7.58
C ASP A 24 -6.77 35.92 8.41
N ASP A 25 -7.43 35.48 9.49
CA ASP A 25 -7.10 34.27 10.22
C ASP A 25 -7.15 33.11 9.23
N ARG A 26 -6.05 32.88 8.52
CA ARG A 26 -5.77 31.58 7.93
C ARG A 26 -4.78 30.90 8.85
N VAL A 27 -5.38 30.11 9.73
CA VAL A 27 -4.77 29.03 10.48
C VAL A 27 -3.55 28.50 9.74
N ASP A 28 -2.37 28.74 10.32
CA ASP A 28 -1.18 27.91 10.13
C ASP A 28 -1.58 26.47 10.47
N ASP A 29 -2.02 25.71 9.47
CA ASP A 29 -1.80 24.27 9.48
C ASP A 29 -0.43 24.07 8.80
N ASP A 30 0.64 24.36 9.54
CA ASP A 30 1.98 23.85 9.26
C ASP A 30 1.89 22.31 9.31
N VAL A 31 1.53 21.70 8.18
CA VAL A 31 1.72 20.27 7.98
C VAL A 31 3.22 20.08 7.94
N ASP A 32 3.79 19.53 9.00
CA ASP A 32 5.17 19.04 9.06
C ASP A 32 5.41 18.18 7.81
N ASP A 33 6.07 18.75 6.80
CA ASP A 33 6.28 18.05 5.55
C ASP A 33 7.43 17.08 5.74
N ASN A 34 7.10 15.93 6.32
CA ASN A 34 8.01 14.81 6.54
C ASN A 34 8.55 14.21 5.23
N TYR A 35 8.23 14.81 4.07
CA TYR A 35 8.69 14.41 2.76
C TYR A 35 10.21 14.50 2.60
N ILE A 36 10.77 13.48 1.97
CA ILE A 36 12.22 13.33 1.76
C ILE A 36 12.57 13.43 0.27
N GLY A 37 11.82 12.73 -0.58
CA GLY A 37 12.12 12.61 -2.01
C GLY A 37 11.17 11.65 -2.70
N SER A 38 11.32 11.51 -4.02
CA SER A 38 10.42 10.68 -4.84
C SER A 38 11.17 9.95 -5.94
N ILE A 39 10.66 8.77 -6.29
CA ILE A 39 11.10 7.93 -7.40
C ILE A 39 9.93 7.83 -8.38
N THR A 40 10.20 8.04 -9.66
CA THR A 40 9.15 8.00 -10.68
C THR A 40 8.98 6.61 -11.31
N ILE A 41 7.74 6.32 -11.69
CA ILE A 41 7.37 5.29 -12.67
C ILE A 41 6.70 6.04 -13.83
N ASP A 42 7.47 6.36 -14.86
CA ASP A 42 6.97 7.07 -16.04
C ASP A 42 6.58 6.09 -17.15
N SER A 43 5.29 5.81 -17.26
CA SER A 43 4.77 4.89 -18.27
C SER A 43 3.25 5.03 -18.46
N ALA A 44 2.86 5.56 -19.62
CA ALA A 44 1.45 5.77 -19.98
C ALA A 44 0.61 4.47 -20.07
N ASP A 45 1.26 3.31 -20.18
CA ASP A 45 0.65 2.00 -20.30
C ASP A 45 0.71 1.17 -19.01
N THR A 46 1.13 1.74 -17.88
CA THR A 46 1.18 1.05 -16.58
C THR A 46 0.35 1.75 -15.51
N TYR A 47 -0.22 0.95 -14.62
CA TYR A 47 -0.94 1.39 -13.43
C TYR A 47 -0.42 0.57 -12.25
N PRO A 48 0.62 1.08 -11.54
CA PRO A 48 1.17 0.47 -10.35
C PRO A 48 0.11 0.35 -9.25
N ILE A 49 0.06 -0.80 -8.58
CA ILE A 49 -0.90 -1.09 -7.51
C ILE A 49 -0.17 -1.56 -6.26
N GLY A 50 0.72 -2.54 -6.39
CA GLY A 50 1.47 -3.09 -5.26
C GLY A 50 2.85 -2.46 -5.15
N LEU A 51 3.32 -2.32 -3.91
CA LEU A 51 4.67 -1.92 -3.59
C LEU A 51 5.22 -2.84 -2.48
N THR A 52 6.41 -3.38 -2.71
CA THR A 52 7.14 -4.18 -1.74
C THR A 52 8.62 -3.82 -1.79
N ARG A 53 9.40 -4.40 -0.88
CA ARG A 53 10.82 -4.10 -0.71
C ARG A 53 11.58 -5.38 -0.35
N ASP A 54 12.79 -5.52 -0.87
CA ASP A 54 13.74 -6.56 -0.45
C ASP A 54 14.63 -6.09 0.70
N MET A 55 15.37 -6.98 1.36
CA MET A 55 16.24 -6.66 2.49
C MET A 55 17.34 -5.64 2.17
N THR A 56 17.71 -5.48 0.89
CA THR A 56 18.72 -4.51 0.42
C THR A 56 18.15 -3.12 0.14
N ASN A 57 16.86 -2.90 0.45
CA ASN A 57 16.11 -1.68 0.17
C ASN A 57 15.82 -1.42 -1.32
N ASN A 58 15.89 -2.44 -2.17
CA ASN A 58 15.36 -2.31 -3.52
C ASN A 58 13.84 -2.29 -3.46
N LEU A 59 13.24 -1.32 -4.15
CA LEU A 59 11.79 -1.19 -4.24
C LEU A 59 11.29 -1.98 -5.45
N ILE A 60 10.19 -2.71 -5.27
CA ILE A 60 9.60 -3.55 -6.29
C ILE A 60 8.12 -3.19 -6.36
N SER A 61 7.65 -2.77 -7.55
CA SER A 61 6.25 -2.49 -7.79
C SER A 61 5.63 -3.52 -8.74
N THR A 62 4.40 -3.91 -8.42
CA THR A 62 3.54 -4.74 -9.25
C THR A 62 2.39 -3.91 -9.80
N ALA A 63 2.06 -4.12 -11.08
CA ALA A 63 1.20 -3.22 -11.82
C ALA A 63 0.24 -3.92 -12.78
N VAL A 64 -0.80 -3.18 -13.17
CA VAL A 64 -1.54 -3.43 -14.41
C VAL A 64 -0.78 -2.75 -15.55
N GLY A 65 -0.16 -3.54 -16.41
CA GLY A 65 0.58 -3.10 -17.59
C GLY A 65 -0.26 -3.02 -18.86
N LYS A 66 0.48 -2.86 -19.97
CA LYS A 66 -0.07 -2.87 -21.34
C LYS A 66 -0.82 -4.17 -21.61
N GLU A 67 -1.86 -4.12 -22.43
CA GLU A 67 -2.63 -5.35 -22.67
C GLU A 67 -3.55 -5.68 -21.48
N ARG A 68 -3.47 -4.89 -20.40
CA ARG A 68 -3.97 -5.24 -19.07
C ARG A 68 -3.31 -6.54 -18.57
N LYS A 69 -2.00 -6.68 -18.83
CA LYS A 69 -1.15 -7.77 -18.37
C LYS A 69 -0.41 -7.37 -17.10
N GLY A 70 0.08 -8.33 -16.34
CA GLY A 70 0.91 -8.06 -15.17
C GLY A 70 2.28 -7.49 -15.53
N ASP A 71 2.68 -6.39 -14.90
CA ASP A 71 4.05 -5.84 -15.00
C ASP A 71 4.72 -5.80 -13.64
N ILE A 72 6.05 -5.93 -13.65
CA ILE A 72 6.92 -5.77 -12.49
C ILE A 72 7.92 -4.65 -12.81
N TRP A 73 8.07 -3.73 -11.87
CA TRP A 73 9.03 -2.65 -11.90
C TRP A 73 9.95 -2.76 -10.69
N SER A 74 11.21 -2.39 -10.83
CA SER A 74 12.06 -2.25 -9.65
C SER A 74 13.11 -1.17 -9.79
N ALA A 75 13.46 -0.60 -8.64
CA ALA A 75 14.52 0.39 -8.48
C ALA A 75 15.52 -0.13 -7.43
N PRO A 76 16.81 -0.29 -7.78
CA PRO A 76 17.83 -0.62 -6.79
C PRO A 76 18.03 0.54 -5.83
N TYR A 77 18.47 0.30 -4.59
CA TYR A 77 18.70 1.38 -3.60
C TYR A 77 19.51 2.56 -4.17
N GLY A 78 18.97 3.78 -4.03
CA GLY A 78 19.58 5.03 -4.53
C GLY A 78 19.26 5.39 -6.00
N SER A 79 18.41 4.64 -6.71
CA SER A 79 17.98 4.98 -8.08
C SER A 79 16.92 6.09 -8.12
N GLY A 80 17.03 7.03 -9.06
CA GLY A 80 16.02 8.09 -9.22
C GLY A 80 14.71 7.64 -9.89
N GLU A 81 14.71 6.47 -10.52
CA GLU A 81 13.58 5.95 -11.30
C GLU A 81 13.44 4.43 -11.15
N MET A 82 12.22 3.93 -11.41
CA MET A 82 11.96 2.51 -11.55
C MET A 82 12.06 2.04 -13.01
N ASP A 83 12.68 0.88 -13.20
CA ASP A 83 12.75 0.22 -14.49
C ASP A 83 11.72 -0.91 -14.61
N ARG A 84 11.09 -1.04 -15.78
CA ARG A 84 10.26 -2.20 -16.10
C ARG A 84 11.14 -3.44 -16.25
N LYS A 85 10.79 -4.52 -15.57
CA LYS A 85 11.56 -5.77 -15.57
C LYS A 85 10.98 -6.79 -16.54
N THR A 86 11.86 -7.55 -17.19
CA THR A 86 11.45 -8.67 -18.04
C THR A 86 10.89 -9.80 -17.19
N ILE A 87 9.74 -10.35 -17.60
CA ILE A 87 9.18 -11.57 -17.02
C ILE A 87 9.40 -12.71 -18.00
N VAL A 88 10.13 -13.73 -17.56
CA VAL A 88 10.55 -14.89 -18.36
C VAL A 88 9.64 -16.09 -18.04
N ASP A 89 9.38 -16.91 -19.06
CA ASP A 89 8.62 -18.17 -18.96
C ASP A 89 7.18 -18.04 -18.41
N TYR A 90 6.60 -16.84 -18.40
CA TYR A 90 5.22 -16.64 -17.98
C TYR A 90 4.25 -16.77 -19.17
N PRO A 91 3.35 -17.76 -19.22
CA PRO A 91 2.44 -17.93 -20.34
C PRO A 91 1.58 -16.68 -20.58
N THR A 92 1.53 -16.24 -21.84
CA THR A 92 0.82 -14.99 -22.20
C THR A 92 -0.68 -15.06 -21.92
N SER A 93 -1.30 -16.25 -21.99
CA SER A 93 -2.72 -16.48 -21.65
C SER A 93 -3.05 -16.25 -20.18
N ASP A 94 -2.04 -16.39 -19.31
CA ASP A 94 -2.19 -16.44 -17.87
C ASP A 94 -1.63 -15.16 -17.21
N ARG A 95 -1.02 -14.28 -18.01
CA ARG A 95 -0.42 -13.01 -17.56
C ARG A 95 -1.50 -11.97 -17.28
N TYR A 96 -2.19 -12.11 -16.16
CA TYR A 96 -3.20 -11.17 -15.67
C TYR A 96 -2.57 -10.00 -14.89
N PRO A 97 -3.32 -8.88 -14.68
CA PRO A 97 -2.90 -7.76 -13.86
C PRO A 97 -2.38 -8.18 -12.49
N LEU A 98 -1.28 -7.56 -12.04
CA LEU A 98 -0.73 -7.81 -10.71
C LEU A 98 -1.16 -6.71 -9.73
N SER A 99 -1.43 -7.10 -8.49
CA SER A 99 -1.77 -6.20 -7.38
C SER A 99 -0.80 -6.40 -6.21
N GLY A 100 -1.26 -6.49 -4.96
CA GLY A 100 -0.39 -6.59 -3.78
C GLY A 100 0.63 -7.72 -3.88
N SER A 101 1.80 -7.48 -3.30
CA SER A 101 2.96 -8.36 -3.44
C SER A 101 3.79 -8.44 -2.16
N TYR A 102 4.54 -9.53 -2.04
CA TYR A 102 5.46 -9.81 -0.96
C TYR A 102 6.76 -10.39 -1.52
N PHE A 103 7.89 -9.85 -1.09
CA PHE A 103 9.20 -10.37 -1.46
C PHE A 103 9.78 -11.22 -0.32
N ASP A 104 10.17 -12.45 -0.65
CA ASP A 104 10.88 -13.37 0.25
C ASP A 104 12.37 -13.35 -0.07
N ASP A 105 13.13 -12.65 0.76
CA ASP A 105 14.58 -12.55 0.64
C ASP A 105 15.31 -13.89 0.78
N SER A 106 14.74 -14.86 1.51
CA SER A 106 15.43 -16.13 1.80
C SER A 106 15.60 -17.01 0.56
N GLY A 107 14.65 -16.92 -0.38
CA GLY A 107 14.67 -17.66 -1.63
C GLY A 107 14.70 -16.76 -2.87
N ASN A 108 14.78 -15.44 -2.71
CA ASN A 108 14.74 -14.46 -3.80
C ASN A 108 13.44 -14.55 -4.63
N TYR A 109 12.30 -14.77 -3.96
CA TYR A 109 11.00 -14.96 -4.60
C TYR A 109 10.06 -13.76 -4.40
N LEU A 110 9.40 -13.34 -5.48
CA LEU A 110 8.28 -12.40 -5.43
C LEU A 110 6.96 -13.18 -5.54
N TYR A 111 6.14 -13.06 -4.51
CA TYR A 111 4.75 -13.51 -4.51
C TYR A 111 3.87 -12.32 -4.88
N ALA A 112 3.01 -12.47 -5.88
CA ALA A 112 2.11 -11.40 -6.30
C ALA A 112 0.69 -11.92 -6.52
N CYS A 113 -0.29 -11.14 -6.09
CA CYS A 113 -1.68 -11.34 -6.48
C CYS A 113 -1.84 -11.10 -7.99
N SER A 114 -2.51 -12.03 -8.67
CA SER A 114 -2.82 -12.01 -10.10
C SER A 114 -4.34 -12.06 -10.30
N ASN A 115 -4.91 -11.07 -10.97
CA ASN A 115 -6.35 -10.84 -11.00
C ASN A 115 -6.91 -10.85 -12.43
N PRO A 116 -7.45 -11.98 -12.92
CA PRO A 116 -8.08 -12.04 -14.23
C PRO A 116 -9.32 -11.15 -14.29
N ARG A 117 -9.64 -10.67 -15.50
CA ARG A 117 -10.89 -9.93 -15.73
C ARG A 117 -12.10 -10.81 -15.98
N LEU A 118 -11.85 -12.01 -16.49
CA LEU A 118 -12.90 -12.96 -16.78
C LEU A 118 -13.40 -13.52 -15.46
N SER A 119 -14.66 -13.25 -15.11
CA SER A 119 -15.28 -13.70 -13.87
C SER A 119 -15.32 -15.22 -13.69
N THR A 120 -15.04 -15.97 -14.76
CA THR A 120 -14.96 -17.43 -14.83
C THR A 120 -13.56 -17.96 -14.48
N VAL A 121 -12.55 -17.11 -14.41
CA VAL A 121 -11.18 -17.47 -14.02
C VAL A 121 -10.96 -16.96 -12.61
N ALA A 122 -10.60 -17.86 -11.70
CA ALA A 122 -10.30 -17.49 -10.32
C ALA A 122 -9.01 -16.64 -10.27
N PRO A 123 -8.90 -15.68 -9.34
CA PRO A 123 -7.63 -15.03 -9.05
C PRO A 123 -6.61 -16.04 -8.52
N SER A 124 -5.34 -15.66 -8.53
CA SER A 124 -4.24 -16.53 -8.12
C SER A 124 -3.13 -15.76 -7.42
N ILE A 125 -2.28 -16.50 -6.71
CA ILE A 125 -0.94 -16.04 -6.36
C ILE A 125 0.03 -16.60 -7.39
N VAL A 126 0.79 -15.72 -8.02
CA VAL A 126 1.89 -16.08 -8.92
C VAL A 126 3.22 -15.90 -8.20
N ILE A 127 4.15 -16.80 -8.49
CA ILE A 127 5.44 -16.88 -7.83
C ILE A 127 6.52 -16.68 -8.88
N PHE A 128 7.35 -15.66 -8.68
CA PHE A 128 8.49 -15.35 -9.53
C PHE A 128 9.79 -15.51 -8.76
N HIS A 129 10.80 -16.12 -9.36
CA HIS A 129 12.17 -16.06 -8.88
C HIS A 129 12.86 -14.86 -9.51
N ARG A 130 13.55 -14.04 -8.71
CA ARG A 130 14.39 -12.97 -9.24
C ARG A 130 15.72 -13.57 -9.69
N GLU A 131 16.09 -13.34 -10.93
CA GLU A 131 17.38 -13.77 -11.48
C GLU A 131 18.46 -12.72 -11.18
N ASP A 132 19.74 -13.09 -11.27
CA ASP A 132 20.88 -12.19 -11.04
C ASP A 132 20.89 -10.98 -12.00
N SER A 133 20.27 -11.12 -13.18
CA SER A 133 20.07 -10.04 -14.15
C SER A 133 19.06 -8.98 -13.69
N GLY A 134 18.33 -9.24 -12.61
CA GLY A 134 17.18 -8.45 -12.16
C GLY A 134 15.86 -8.77 -12.90
N SER A 135 15.87 -9.69 -13.87
CA SER A 135 14.63 -10.21 -14.48
C SER A 135 13.88 -11.15 -13.52
N TYR A 136 12.61 -11.41 -13.79
CA TYR A 136 11.77 -12.29 -12.99
C TYR A 136 11.37 -13.52 -13.80
N LYS A 137 11.75 -14.70 -13.35
CA LYS A 137 11.34 -15.97 -13.95
C LYS A 137 10.07 -16.46 -13.27
N TRP A 138 9.02 -16.76 -14.04
CA TRP A 138 7.83 -17.40 -13.50
C TRP A 138 8.14 -18.84 -13.08
N ILE A 139 7.75 -19.19 -11.85
CA ILE A 139 7.99 -20.50 -11.26
C ILE A 139 6.71 -21.31 -11.23
N ASN A 140 5.65 -20.73 -10.66
CA ASN A 140 4.37 -21.41 -10.50
C ASN A 140 3.24 -20.41 -10.18
N SER A 141 2.03 -20.93 -10.07
CA SER A 141 0.87 -20.21 -9.57
C SER A 141 -0.03 -21.12 -8.75
N THR A 142 -0.66 -20.59 -7.70
CA THR A 142 -1.72 -21.28 -6.97
C THR A 142 -3.01 -20.47 -7.06
N ASN A 143 -4.09 -21.13 -7.49
CA ASN A 143 -5.39 -20.49 -7.69
C ASN A 143 -6.20 -20.50 -6.41
N PHE A 144 -7.03 -19.47 -6.26
CA PHE A 144 -8.14 -19.48 -5.32
C PHE A 144 -9.23 -20.43 -5.81
N ASP A 145 -10.25 -20.67 -4.98
CA ASP A 145 -11.48 -21.31 -5.45
C ASP A 145 -12.26 -20.40 -6.42
N ASP A 146 -13.29 -20.95 -7.06
CA ASP A 146 -14.14 -20.27 -8.03
C ASP A 146 -15.01 -19.14 -7.42
N LYS A 147 -15.11 -19.12 -6.09
CA LYS A 147 -15.82 -18.09 -5.34
C LYS A 147 -14.96 -16.85 -5.13
N ALA A 148 -13.64 -16.94 -4.99
CA ALA A 148 -12.82 -15.74 -4.88
C ALA A 148 -12.97 -14.83 -6.12
N LYS A 149 -12.97 -13.50 -5.90
CA LYS A 149 -13.15 -12.52 -6.98
C LYS A 149 -11.99 -11.56 -7.13
N HIS A 150 -11.22 -11.31 -6.07
CA HIS A 150 -10.09 -10.39 -6.16
C HIS A 150 -9.03 -10.67 -5.10
N CYS A 151 -7.84 -11.10 -5.51
CA CYS A 151 -6.67 -11.17 -4.64
C CYS A 151 -6.10 -9.76 -4.44
N HIS A 152 -6.11 -9.24 -3.21
CA HIS A 152 -5.67 -7.87 -2.96
C HIS A 152 -4.24 -7.80 -2.40
N SER A 153 -3.95 -8.57 -1.35
CA SER A 153 -2.65 -8.59 -0.68
C SER A 153 -2.23 -10.02 -0.37
N VAL A 154 -0.92 -10.21 -0.25
CA VAL A 154 -0.28 -11.50 0.00
C VAL A 154 0.86 -11.32 0.99
N THR A 155 1.09 -12.32 1.83
CA THR A 155 2.27 -12.41 2.69
C THR A 155 2.70 -13.87 2.85
N ARG A 156 3.97 -14.11 3.14
CA ARG A 156 4.50 -15.43 3.48
C ARG A 156 4.83 -15.50 4.96
N ILE A 157 4.41 -16.58 5.60
CA ILE A 157 4.68 -16.86 7.01
C ILE A 157 5.08 -18.31 7.13
N GLN A 158 6.34 -18.55 7.55
CA GLN A 158 6.91 -19.90 7.57
C GLN A 158 6.78 -20.53 6.17
N ASN A 159 6.28 -21.76 6.06
CA ASN A 159 6.10 -22.44 4.78
C ASN A 159 4.75 -22.14 4.12
N TYR A 160 4.00 -21.14 4.56
CA TYR A 160 2.68 -20.86 4.01
C TYR A 160 2.61 -19.47 3.38
N VAL A 161 1.90 -19.38 2.27
CA VAL A 161 1.44 -18.10 1.72
C VAL A 161 0.01 -17.86 2.17
N PHE A 162 -0.30 -16.63 2.56
CA PHE A 162 -1.63 -16.17 2.93
C PHE A 162 -2.02 -15.01 2.03
N ALA A 163 -3.27 -14.97 1.58
CA ALA A 163 -3.75 -13.91 0.72
C ALA A 163 -5.18 -13.50 1.03
N THR A 164 -5.49 -12.23 0.80
CA THR A 164 -6.80 -11.65 1.04
C THR A 164 -7.65 -11.67 -0.23
N ASN A 165 -8.91 -12.05 -0.10
CA ASN A 165 -9.93 -11.84 -1.10
C ASN A 165 -10.71 -10.56 -0.73
N SER A 166 -10.56 -9.46 -1.48
CA SER A 166 -11.17 -8.17 -1.12
C SER A 166 -12.59 -7.96 -1.66
N VAL A 167 -13.08 -8.91 -2.46
CA VAL A 167 -14.42 -8.88 -3.05
C VAL A 167 -15.10 -10.21 -2.74
N SER A 168 -16.24 -10.16 -2.05
CA SER A 168 -17.03 -11.36 -1.78
C SER A 168 -17.55 -11.97 -3.07
N GLY A 169 -17.43 -13.29 -3.23
CA GLY A 169 -18.04 -14.01 -4.36
C GLY A 169 -19.37 -14.67 -4.07
N ASP A 170 -19.83 -14.56 -2.82
CA ASP A 170 -21.12 -15.09 -2.38
C ASP A 170 -21.82 -14.00 -1.54
N SER A 171 -23.15 -13.96 -1.58
CA SER A 171 -23.93 -13.09 -0.71
C SER A 171 -24.03 -13.61 0.73
N ASP A 172 -23.78 -14.91 0.94
CA ASP A 172 -23.74 -15.50 2.28
C ASP A 172 -22.32 -15.37 2.90
N PRO A 173 -22.15 -14.63 4.01
CA PRO A 173 -20.86 -14.49 4.68
C PRO A 173 -20.30 -15.79 5.25
N ASN A 174 -21.11 -16.84 5.43
CA ASN A 174 -20.63 -18.16 5.86
C ASN A 174 -20.00 -18.97 4.70
N LEU A 175 -20.33 -18.63 3.46
CA LEU A 175 -19.89 -19.35 2.27
C LEU A 175 -18.82 -18.60 1.48
N SER A 176 -18.56 -17.35 1.84
CA SER A 176 -17.55 -16.50 1.22
C SER A 176 -16.30 -16.40 2.08
N THR A 177 -15.18 -16.81 1.51
CA THR A 177 -13.87 -16.77 2.17
C THR A 177 -13.21 -15.40 1.96
N ALA A 178 -12.68 -14.85 3.05
CA ALA A 178 -11.97 -13.58 3.08
C ALA A 178 -10.44 -13.76 3.08
N VAL A 179 -9.93 -14.82 3.71
CA VAL A 179 -8.49 -15.14 3.76
C VAL A 179 -8.27 -16.56 3.30
N TYR A 180 -7.32 -16.73 2.38
CA TYR A 180 -6.90 -18.01 1.82
C TYR A 180 -5.45 -18.30 2.18
N TYR A 181 -5.06 -19.58 2.13
CA TYR A 181 -3.69 -20.01 2.35
C TYR A 181 -3.29 -21.20 1.48
N ALA A 182 -2.00 -21.37 1.22
CA ALA A 182 -1.42 -22.55 0.59
C ALA A 182 -0.05 -22.88 1.20
N ASP A 183 0.33 -24.15 1.17
CA ASP A 183 1.67 -24.61 1.51
C ASP A 183 2.63 -24.28 0.35
N THR A 184 3.77 -23.71 0.68
CA THR A 184 4.82 -23.27 -0.24
C THR A 184 6.15 -23.99 0.01
N ALA A 185 6.14 -25.10 0.75
CA ALA A 185 7.33 -25.92 0.98
C ALA A 185 7.91 -26.49 -0.33
N ASP A 186 7.05 -26.85 -1.29
CA ASP A 186 7.43 -27.23 -2.64
C ASP A 186 6.80 -26.27 -3.65
N LEU A 187 7.62 -25.34 -4.17
CA LEU A 187 7.19 -24.34 -5.15
C LEU A 187 6.89 -24.94 -6.53
N THR A 188 7.38 -26.15 -6.82
CA THR A 188 7.15 -26.81 -8.12
C THR A 188 5.81 -27.54 -8.18
N SER A 189 5.25 -27.92 -7.02
CA SER A 189 3.96 -28.61 -6.90
C SER A 189 3.08 -27.96 -5.85
N ILE A 190 2.80 -26.66 -6.03
CA ILE A 190 1.96 -25.94 -5.09
C ILE A 190 0.49 -26.40 -5.19
N ALA A 191 -0.11 -26.76 -4.05
CA ALA A 191 -1.53 -27.10 -4.00
C ALA A 191 -2.41 -25.85 -4.20
N PRO A 192 -3.66 -26.00 -4.69
CA PRO A 192 -4.63 -24.91 -4.72
C PRO A 192 -4.83 -24.29 -3.33
N MET A 193 -5.12 -22.99 -3.30
CA MET A 193 -5.34 -22.28 -2.05
C MET A 193 -6.62 -22.79 -1.38
N LYS A 194 -6.55 -22.94 -0.05
CA LYS A 194 -7.68 -23.32 0.80
C LYS A 194 -8.22 -22.10 1.51
N GLY A 195 -9.53 -22.05 1.70
CA GLY A 195 -10.13 -21.04 2.56
C GLY A 195 -9.74 -21.22 4.01
N LEU A 196 -9.37 -20.13 4.68
CA LEU A 196 -8.93 -20.11 6.06
C LEU A 196 -9.93 -19.40 6.99
N ILE A 197 -10.44 -18.25 6.54
CA ILE A 197 -11.32 -17.38 7.32
C ILE A 197 -12.42 -16.88 6.40
N THR A 198 -13.66 -17.01 6.85
CA THR A 198 -14.85 -16.49 6.17
C THR A 198 -15.10 -15.03 6.52
N TYR A 199 -15.86 -14.33 5.69
CA TYR A 199 -16.30 -12.98 6.02
C TYR A 199 -17.15 -12.92 7.30
N ARG A 200 -17.89 -13.99 7.62
CA ARG A 200 -18.66 -14.10 8.86
C ARG A 200 -17.80 -13.98 10.10
N GLU A 201 -16.59 -14.54 10.09
CA GLU A 201 -15.66 -14.49 11.23
C GLU A 201 -15.11 -13.08 11.49
N PHE A 202 -15.14 -12.21 10.48
CA PHE A 202 -14.89 -10.78 10.62
C PHE A 202 -16.13 -9.97 11.01
N GLY A 203 -17.28 -10.63 11.22
CA GLY A 203 -18.53 -10.00 11.67
C GLY A 203 -19.40 -9.44 10.54
N TYR A 204 -19.09 -9.73 9.28
CA TYR A 204 -19.88 -9.25 8.14
C TYR A 204 -21.29 -9.85 8.13
N THR A 205 -22.25 -8.99 7.79
CA THR A 205 -23.62 -9.39 7.42
C THR A 205 -23.77 -9.46 5.90
N PRO A 206 -24.80 -10.15 5.36
CA PRO A 206 -25.05 -10.19 3.92
C PRO A 206 -25.12 -8.80 3.26
N GLU A 207 -25.69 -7.81 3.93
CA GLU A 207 -25.84 -6.45 3.41
C GLU A 207 -24.49 -5.71 3.27
N GLN A 208 -23.52 -6.10 4.10
CA GLN A 208 -22.15 -5.57 4.08
C GLN A 208 -21.26 -6.26 3.04
N LEU A 209 -21.69 -7.37 2.42
CA LEU A 209 -20.94 -8.08 1.37
C LEU A 209 -21.20 -7.53 -0.03
N THR A 210 -21.05 -6.22 -0.17
CA THR A 210 -21.29 -5.51 -1.43
C THR A 210 -20.08 -4.67 -1.81
N GLY A 211 -19.78 -4.55 -3.11
CA GLY A 211 -18.69 -3.70 -3.59
C GLY A 211 -17.30 -4.31 -3.41
N GLU A 212 -16.29 -3.44 -3.35
CA GLU A 212 -14.87 -3.79 -3.32
C GLU A 212 -14.19 -3.29 -2.05
N ASN A 213 -12.96 -3.76 -1.82
CA ASN A 213 -12.10 -3.33 -0.71
C ASN A 213 -12.67 -3.67 0.67
N LEU A 214 -13.18 -4.90 0.83
CA LEU A 214 -13.60 -5.43 2.12
C LEU A 214 -12.35 -5.75 2.98
N ILE A 215 -11.78 -6.94 2.85
CA ILE A 215 -10.50 -7.29 3.47
C ILE A 215 -9.37 -7.05 2.47
N THR A 216 -8.54 -6.05 2.71
CA THR A 216 -7.59 -5.51 1.71
C THR A 216 -6.16 -5.92 1.99
N ASP A 217 -5.70 -5.89 3.23
CA ASP A 217 -4.29 -6.14 3.54
C ASP A 217 -4.08 -7.28 4.54
N ILE A 218 -2.90 -7.88 4.47
CA ILE A 218 -2.42 -8.91 5.37
C ILE A 218 -0.93 -8.71 5.64
N LYS A 219 -0.55 -8.65 6.92
CA LYS A 219 0.84 -8.48 7.35
C LYS A 219 1.20 -9.52 8.39
N ALA A 220 2.31 -10.23 8.18
CA ALA A 220 2.83 -11.19 9.16
C ALA A 220 3.15 -10.50 10.49
N GLU A 221 2.71 -11.07 11.62
CA GLU A 221 3.21 -10.64 12.93
C GLU A 221 4.75 -10.73 12.93
N LYS A 222 5.44 -9.70 13.45
CA LYS A 222 6.91 -9.67 13.41
C LYS A 222 7.48 -10.82 14.23
N HIS A 223 6.82 -11.16 15.33
CA HIS A 223 7.20 -12.28 16.19
C HIS A 223 6.33 -13.51 15.90
N GLN A 224 6.86 -14.40 15.07
CA GLN A 224 6.21 -15.66 14.74
C GLN A 224 6.50 -16.75 15.78
N ILE A 225 5.47 -17.52 16.13
CA ILE A 225 5.63 -18.75 16.91
C ILE A 225 5.70 -19.93 15.93
N ALA A 226 6.73 -20.76 16.05
CA ALA A 226 6.92 -21.93 15.19
C ALA A 226 5.66 -22.83 15.18
N GLY A 227 5.17 -23.15 13.98
CA GLY A 227 3.97 -23.97 13.79
C GLY A 227 2.65 -23.28 14.16
N LYS A 228 2.67 -22.00 14.52
CA LYS A 228 1.48 -21.18 14.81
C LYS A 228 1.56 -19.84 14.08
N PRO A 229 1.31 -19.83 12.75
CA PRO A 229 1.30 -18.60 11.98
C PRO A 229 0.37 -17.56 12.58
N SER A 230 0.83 -16.32 12.66
CA SER A 230 0.03 -15.20 13.13
C SER A 230 0.19 -13.98 12.24
N PHE A 231 -0.90 -13.26 12.01
CA PHE A 231 -0.91 -12.12 11.11
C PHE A 231 -1.99 -11.12 11.46
N TYR A 232 -1.83 -9.92 10.92
CA TYR A 232 -2.81 -8.85 10.97
C TYR A 232 -3.53 -8.77 9.63
N THR A 233 -4.86 -8.72 9.63
CA THR A 233 -5.66 -8.44 8.43
C THR A 233 -6.41 -7.13 8.58
N VAL A 234 -6.58 -6.44 7.46
CA VAL A 234 -7.20 -5.12 7.42
C VAL A 234 -8.58 -5.24 6.82
N ASP A 235 -9.57 -4.82 7.58
CA ASP A 235 -10.92 -4.54 7.11
C ASP A 235 -11.01 -3.04 6.77
N SER A 236 -10.80 -2.73 5.50
CA SER A 236 -10.84 -1.35 5.01
C SER A 236 -12.25 -0.76 5.11
N ARG A 237 -13.30 -1.58 4.94
CA ARG A 237 -14.69 -1.09 4.98
C ARG A 237 -15.09 -0.59 6.37
N ASN A 238 -14.70 -1.33 7.41
CA ASN A 238 -15.06 -1.02 8.79
C ASN A 238 -13.94 -0.29 9.55
N SER A 239 -12.82 0.00 8.89
CA SER A 239 -11.64 0.61 9.49
C SER A 239 -11.11 -0.14 10.73
N LEU A 240 -11.04 -1.48 10.62
CA LEU A 240 -10.55 -2.37 11.67
C LEU A 240 -9.29 -3.13 11.24
N ILE A 241 -8.40 -3.41 12.19
CA ILE A 241 -7.33 -4.38 12.05
C ILE A 241 -7.63 -5.57 12.95
N PHE A 242 -7.66 -6.76 12.38
CA PHE A 242 -7.84 -8.00 13.12
C PHE A 242 -6.50 -8.69 13.28
N LYS A 243 -6.17 -9.12 14.50
CA LYS A 243 -5.10 -10.11 14.70
C LYS A 243 -5.69 -11.51 14.52
N VAL A 244 -5.03 -12.33 13.73
CA VAL A 244 -5.40 -13.73 13.50
C VAL A 244 -4.30 -14.63 14.00
N LEU A 245 -4.68 -15.67 14.73
CA LEU A 245 -3.81 -16.74 15.20
C LEU A 245 -4.25 -18.06 14.56
N VAL A 246 -3.35 -18.72 13.86
CA VAL A 246 -3.58 -20.06 13.31
C VAL A 246 -3.03 -21.10 14.30
N THR A 247 -3.88 -21.97 14.83
CA THR A 247 -3.53 -22.98 15.85
C THR A 247 -3.89 -24.38 15.37
N GLY A 248 -2.92 -25.09 14.78
CA GLY A 248 -3.15 -26.46 14.28
C GLY A 248 -4.23 -26.47 13.20
N SER A 249 -5.35 -27.16 13.46
CA SER A 249 -6.49 -27.23 12.54
C SER A 249 -7.54 -26.15 12.74
N SER A 250 -7.36 -25.22 13.68
CA SER A 250 -8.31 -24.14 13.95
C SER A 250 -7.69 -22.77 13.72
N THR A 251 -8.51 -21.84 13.26
CA THR A 251 -8.19 -20.41 13.18
C THR A 251 -8.90 -19.69 14.31
N LYS A 252 -8.19 -18.77 14.96
CA LYS A 252 -8.77 -17.85 15.94
C LYS A 252 -8.57 -16.42 15.44
N VAL A 253 -9.67 -15.80 15.02
CA VAL A 253 -9.73 -14.34 14.86
C VAL A 253 -9.80 -13.73 16.26
N VAL A 254 -8.80 -12.95 16.62
CA VAL A 254 -8.76 -12.19 17.88
C VAL A 254 -9.63 -10.96 17.74
N ASN A 255 -10.04 -10.37 18.86
CA ASN A 255 -10.85 -9.15 18.88
C ASN A 255 -10.24 -8.06 17.96
N PRO A 256 -11.06 -7.42 17.11
CA PRO A 256 -10.60 -6.34 16.25
C PRO A 256 -10.08 -5.16 17.05
N ILE A 257 -9.10 -4.48 16.47
CA ILE A 257 -8.56 -3.22 16.96
C ILE A 257 -9.01 -2.14 15.96
N SER A 258 -9.78 -1.16 16.44
CA SER A 258 -10.18 -0.01 15.63
C SER A 258 -8.98 0.86 15.31
N MET A 259 -8.84 1.35 14.07
CA MET A 259 -7.68 2.18 13.67
C MET A 259 -7.75 3.64 14.16
N ASN A 260 -8.88 4.07 14.74
CA ASN A 260 -9.12 5.46 15.19
C ASN A 260 -8.62 6.53 14.17
N LEU A 261 -9.11 6.42 12.94
CA LEU A 261 -8.79 7.33 11.84
C LEU A 261 -9.88 8.39 11.68
N PRO A 262 -9.54 9.67 11.45
CA PRO A 262 -10.54 10.70 11.21
C PRO A 262 -11.20 10.48 9.85
N ASN A 263 -12.50 10.13 9.85
CA ASN A 263 -13.42 10.05 8.70
C ASN A 263 -12.76 9.68 7.35
N GLY A 264 -12.46 8.41 7.12
CA GLY A 264 -11.91 7.94 5.84
C GLY A 264 -11.85 6.42 5.74
N ILE A 265 -11.58 5.92 4.53
CA ILE A 265 -11.37 4.50 4.26
C ILE A 265 -9.86 4.25 4.15
N PRO A 266 -9.29 3.34 4.95
CA PRO A 266 -7.91 2.88 4.78
C PRO A 266 -7.68 2.33 3.37
N THR A 267 -6.64 2.83 2.70
CA THR A 267 -6.32 2.46 1.32
C THR A 267 -5.06 1.62 1.21
N ALA A 268 -4.10 1.82 2.11
CA ALA A 268 -2.84 1.10 2.14
C ALA A 268 -2.31 1.06 3.56
N ILE A 269 -1.64 -0.03 3.95
CA ILE A 269 -1.07 -0.22 5.28
C ILE A 269 0.33 -0.81 5.19
N ALA A 270 1.23 -0.33 6.05
CA ALA A 270 2.52 -0.92 6.31
C ALA A 270 2.71 -1.18 7.81
N GLN A 271 3.36 -2.28 8.17
CA GLN A 271 3.58 -2.66 9.56
C GLN A 271 5.03 -2.39 9.97
N TYR A 272 5.21 -1.43 10.88
CA TYR A 272 6.50 -1.15 11.49
C TYR A 272 6.81 -2.17 12.59
N SER A 273 5.85 -2.34 13.51
CA SER A 273 5.91 -3.34 14.59
C SER A 273 4.52 -3.90 14.87
N ASP A 274 4.40 -4.86 15.78
CA ASP A 274 3.12 -5.45 16.22
C ASP A 274 2.21 -4.43 16.96
N ARG A 275 2.69 -3.21 17.20
CA ARG A 275 1.96 -2.10 17.83
C ARG A 275 1.94 -0.80 17.02
N ILE A 276 2.70 -0.72 15.93
CA ILE A 276 2.83 0.52 15.15
C ILE A 276 2.62 0.20 13.68
N PHE A 277 1.60 0.83 13.10
CA PHE A 277 1.21 0.68 11.71
C PHE A 277 1.21 2.05 11.05
N ILE A 278 1.64 2.10 9.80
CA ILE A 278 1.50 3.28 8.95
C ILE A 278 0.33 3.02 8.02
N ILE A 279 -0.63 3.94 8.01
CA ILE A 279 -1.92 3.75 7.35
C ILE A 279 -2.19 4.97 6.49
N SER A 280 -2.42 4.75 5.20
CA SER A 280 -2.98 5.78 4.35
C SER A 280 -4.50 5.65 4.32
N GLN A 281 -5.17 6.80 4.33
CA GLN A 281 -6.60 6.90 4.10
C GLN A 281 -6.89 7.81 2.91
N SER A 282 -8.05 7.60 2.31
CA SER A 282 -8.65 8.51 1.34
C SER A 282 -10.03 8.89 1.85
N ASP A 283 -10.33 10.19 1.84
CA ASP A 283 -11.67 10.67 2.15
C ASP A 283 -12.65 10.10 1.11
N HIS A 284 -13.91 9.88 1.49
CA HIS A 284 -14.94 9.26 0.64
C HIS A 284 -15.20 9.95 -0.72
N ASN A 285 -14.63 11.13 -0.97
CA ASN A 285 -14.72 11.84 -2.24
C ASN A 285 -13.66 11.32 -3.23
N LYS A 286 -14.09 10.92 -4.44
CA LYS A 286 -13.29 10.17 -5.44
C LYS A 286 -12.01 10.85 -5.98
N ASN A 287 -11.78 12.12 -5.67
CA ASN A 287 -10.58 12.89 -6.04
C ASN A 287 -9.80 13.37 -4.79
N SER A 288 -9.98 12.71 -3.65
CA SER A 288 -9.38 13.15 -2.39
C SER A 288 -7.88 12.87 -2.36
N LYS A 289 -7.16 13.86 -1.84
CA LYS A 289 -5.81 13.73 -1.32
C LYS A 289 -5.76 12.52 -0.38
N GLY A 290 -4.68 11.75 -0.41
CA GLY A 290 -4.43 10.74 0.61
C GLY A 290 -3.81 11.37 1.84
N THR A 291 -4.13 10.90 3.04
CA THR A 291 -3.40 11.28 4.26
C THR A 291 -2.75 10.04 4.85
N ILE A 292 -1.47 10.15 5.20
CA ILE A 292 -0.69 9.07 5.80
C ILE A 292 -0.60 9.33 7.30
N TYR A 293 -0.93 8.32 8.09
CA TYR A 293 -0.91 8.35 9.54
C TYR A 293 0.01 7.29 10.12
N LYS A 294 0.71 7.65 11.20
CA LYS A 294 1.23 6.70 12.16
C LYS A 294 0.13 6.37 13.17
N VAL A 295 -0.21 5.09 13.30
CA VAL A 295 -1.18 4.59 14.28
C VAL A 295 -0.46 3.67 15.26
N LYS A 296 -0.46 4.08 16.54
CA LYS A 296 0.14 3.32 17.64
C LYS A 296 -0.95 2.72 18.52
N PHE A 297 -0.89 1.41 18.69
CA PHE A 297 -1.78 0.62 19.53
C PHE A 297 -1.14 0.35 20.89
N ASP A 298 -1.86 0.69 21.96
CA ASP A 298 -1.47 0.46 23.34
C ASP A 298 -2.50 -0.51 23.97
N ASP A 299 -2.05 -1.50 24.75
CA ASP A 299 -2.87 -2.66 25.18
C ASP A 299 -4.12 -2.31 26.01
N ASN A 300 -4.25 -1.06 26.50
CA ASN A 300 -5.34 -0.63 27.39
C ASN A 300 -5.90 0.77 27.06
N SER A 301 -5.61 1.32 25.88
CA SER A 301 -6.14 2.64 25.50
C SER A 301 -6.50 2.70 24.02
N PRO A 302 -7.38 3.63 23.61
CA PRO A 302 -7.62 3.90 22.20
C PRO A 302 -6.29 4.13 21.45
N PRO A 303 -6.21 3.73 20.18
CA PRO A 303 -5.02 3.98 19.37
C PRO A 303 -4.73 5.47 19.26
N LYS A 304 -3.44 5.80 19.29
CA LYS A 304 -2.95 7.16 19.05
C LYS A 304 -2.58 7.31 17.58
N THR A 305 -3.11 8.37 16.98
CA THR A 305 -2.96 8.65 15.55
C THR A 305 -2.19 9.95 15.38
N THR A 306 -1.15 9.95 14.55
CA THR A 306 -0.33 11.12 14.21
C THR A 306 -0.23 11.24 12.70
N VAL A 307 -0.51 12.43 12.16
CA VAL A 307 -0.35 12.70 10.72
C VAL A 307 1.14 12.68 10.39
N ILE A 308 1.50 11.96 9.32
CA ILE A 308 2.86 11.98 8.74
C ILE A 308 2.90 12.98 7.59
N ALA A 309 1.98 12.85 6.63
CA ALA A 309 1.96 13.68 5.44
C ALA A 309 0.58 13.65 4.78
N THR A 310 0.33 14.66 3.93
CA THR A 310 -0.74 14.61 2.93
C THR A 310 -0.13 14.42 1.55
N THR A 311 -0.77 13.58 0.74
CA THR A 311 -0.32 13.19 -0.60
C THR A 311 -1.26 13.79 -1.64
N PRO A 312 -0.76 14.09 -2.85
CA PRO A 312 -1.57 14.75 -3.87
C PRO A 312 -2.73 13.87 -4.34
N SER A 313 -2.63 12.55 -4.25
CA SER A 313 -3.67 11.59 -4.64
C SER A 313 -3.78 10.43 -3.65
N LYS A 314 -4.81 9.58 -3.82
CA LYS A 314 -4.96 8.34 -3.05
C LYS A 314 -3.71 7.46 -3.18
N VAL A 315 -3.10 7.12 -2.05
CA VAL A 315 -2.02 6.14 -1.95
C VAL A 315 -2.55 4.73 -2.24
N GLN A 316 -1.91 4.05 -3.19
CA GLN A 316 -2.23 2.70 -3.63
C GLN A 316 -1.56 1.64 -2.75
N SER A 317 -0.35 1.92 -2.27
CA SER A 317 0.42 0.98 -1.45
C SER A 317 1.42 1.71 -0.57
N LEU A 318 1.77 1.09 0.56
CA LEU A 318 2.77 1.57 1.50
C LEU A 318 3.78 0.44 1.76
N VAL A 319 5.05 0.79 1.86
CA VAL A 319 6.10 -0.10 2.38
C VAL A 319 7.05 0.66 3.29
N ILE A 320 7.60 -0.01 4.29
CA ILE A 320 8.60 0.58 5.20
C ILE A 320 9.99 0.10 4.80
N GLY A 321 10.96 1.01 4.83
CA GLY A 321 12.35 0.70 4.58
C GLY A 321 13.30 1.64 5.30
N SER A 322 14.56 1.58 4.89
CA SER A 322 15.56 2.59 5.25
C SER A 322 15.49 3.76 4.28
N ASP A 323 15.97 4.91 4.75
CA ASP A 323 16.10 6.14 3.97
C ASP A 323 16.83 5.90 2.64
N TYR A 324 16.11 6.13 1.54
CA TYR A 324 16.58 5.88 0.18
C TYR A 324 17.43 7.04 -0.36
N PHE A 325 17.20 8.26 0.15
CA PHE A 325 17.82 9.49 -0.33
C PHE A 325 18.94 10.03 0.58
N GLY A 326 19.27 9.33 1.67
CA GLY A 326 20.35 9.69 2.58
C GLY A 326 20.09 10.96 3.40
N LYS A 327 18.83 11.32 3.63
CA LYS A 327 18.40 12.51 4.39
C LYS A 327 18.15 12.26 5.88
N THR A 328 18.01 11.01 6.31
CA THR A 328 17.72 10.63 7.69
C THR A 328 18.42 9.32 8.10
N ARG A 329 18.38 8.99 9.39
CA ARG A 329 18.82 7.69 9.91
C ARG A 329 17.66 6.86 10.47
N ASN A 330 16.47 7.45 10.49
CA ASN A 330 15.26 6.81 10.96
C ASN A 330 14.66 5.95 9.84
N PRO A 331 13.86 4.93 10.18
CA PRO A 331 12.99 4.26 9.23
C PRO A 331 12.05 5.26 8.53
N VAL A 332 11.74 4.94 7.28
CA VAL A 332 10.90 5.76 6.40
C VAL A 332 9.77 4.92 5.82
N VAL A 333 8.71 5.59 5.40
CA VAL A 333 7.61 4.97 4.67
C VAL A 333 7.63 5.47 3.23
N PHE A 334 7.52 4.54 2.29
CA PHE A 334 7.34 4.81 0.89
C PHE A 334 5.86 4.70 0.54
N ALA A 335 5.32 5.70 -0.16
CA ALA A 335 3.94 5.74 -0.60
C ALA A 335 3.87 5.76 -2.12
N LEU A 336 3.17 4.77 -2.69
CA LEU A 336 2.89 4.73 -4.11
C LEU A 336 1.64 5.56 -4.40
N ASN A 337 1.79 6.65 -5.13
CA ASN A 337 0.70 7.55 -5.47
C ASN A 337 0.76 7.99 -6.94
N LYS A 338 -0.38 8.43 -7.45
CA LYS A 338 -0.52 8.92 -8.83
C LYS A 338 -0.22 10.41 -8.88
N GLU A 339 0.45 10.86 -9.93
CA GLU A 339 0.59 12.29 -10.17
C GLU A 339 -0.77 12.95 -10.48
N VAL A 340 -1.01 14.11 -9.88
CA VAL A 340 -2.21 14.90 -10.13
C VAL A 340 -1.87 15.81 -11.31
N ASN A 341 -2.64 15.68 -12.39
CA ASN A 341 -2.56 16.41 -13.67
C ASN A 341 -1.71 15.78 -14.77
N GLU A 342 -0.93 14.75 -14.48
CA GLU A 342 -0.18 14.00 -15.51
C GLU A 342 -0.69 12.56 -15.62
N SER A 343 -1.19 12.21 -16.81
CA SER A 343 -1.68 10.86 -17.05
C SER A 343 -0.52 9.91 -17.30
N GLY A 344 -0.41 8.87 -16.48
CA GLY A 344 0.60 7.82 -16.67
C GLY A 344 1.90 8.01 -15.88
N VAL A 345 1.97 9.03 -15.02
CA VAL A 345 3.08 9.22 -14.10
C VAL A 345 2.65 8.83 -12.69
N PHE A 346 3.45 7.97 -12.07
CA PHE A 346 3.30 7.57 -10.67
C PHE A 346 4.59 7.87 -9.93
N HIS A 347 4.44 8.13 -8.64
CA HIS A 347 5.50 8.49 -7.73
C HIS A 347 5.52 7.51 -6.57
N ILE A 348 6.73 7.20 -6.12
CA ILE A 348 6.97 6.54 -4.85
C ILE A 348 7.64 7.58 -3.96
N ASP A 349 6.82 8.25 -3.16
CA ASP A 349 7.26 9.31 -2.27
C ASP A 349 7.76 8.72 -0.95
N GLU A 350 8.89 9.22 -0.45
CA GLU A 350 9.47 8.84 0.83
C GLU A 350 9.13 9.87 1.90
N PHE A 351 8.70 9.38 3.07
CA PHE A 351 8.43 10.20 4.25
C PHE A 351 9.11 9.63 5.49
N THR A 352 9.69 10.49 6.32
CA THR A 352 10.03 10.13 7.71
C THR A 352 8.76 10.05 8.56
N PHE A 353 8.76 9.24 9.61
CA PHE A 353 7.66 9.20 10.58
C PHE A 353 8.14 9.22 12.04
N GLU A 354 9.37 9.71 12.22
CA GLU A 354 10.01 10.04 13.50
C GLU A 354 10.07 8.89 14.51
N GLU A 355 10.03 7.64 14.05
CA GLU A 355 10.37 6.50 14.90
C GLU A 355 11.87 6.26 14.88
N LYS A 356 12.46 6.00 16.04
CA LYS A 356 13.85 5.53 16.11
C LYS A 356 13.87 4.05 15.75
N ASN A 357 14.94 3.60 15.08
CA ASN A 357 15.14 2.19 14.73
C ASN A 357 14.68 1.27 15.87
N PRO A 358 13.87 0.23 15.59
CA PRO A 358 13.50 -0.71 16.62
C PRO A 358 14.80 -1.44 17.00
N ALA A 359 15.17 -1.35 18.27
CA ALA A 359 16.35 -2.03 18.82
C ALA A 359 16.27 -3.54 18.62
#